data_AF-A0AA96I2H1-F1
#
_entry.id   AF-A0AA96I2H1-F1
#
_cell.length_a   1.000
_cell.length_b   1.000
_cell.length_c   1.000
_cell.angle_alpha   90.00
_cell.angle_beta   90.00
_cell.angle_gamma   90.00
#
_symmetry.space_group_name_H-M   'P 1'
#
loop_
_entity.id
_entity.type
_entity.pdbx_description
1 polymer ?
#
loop_
_entity_poly.entity_id
_entity_poly.type
_entity_poly.pdbx_seq_one_letter_code
_entity_poly.pdbx_strand_id
1 'polypeptide(L)'
;MREIKIRIFDKKNKKILEVDTLFINEAMFKPVGGDEYSVWNYDTEYYSSPMQYTGLKDKNGVEIYEGDIVNFQHIDDYGYMTNVFQNGFYRGVVKWGEHYPAFDIFDIKDNSTFGFDCNIFSMESDIVIEVIGNIYENKEFKVLQGDRFSPPFVIKTFKTKKEADDFVEATQKESSKYDEYTAFWVEEVNG
;
A
#
# COMPACT_ATOMS: atom_id res chain seq x y z
N MET A 1 -8.08 27.33 -3.74
CA MET A 1 -8.61 26.22 -4.54
C MET A 1 -7.60 25.09 -4.43
N ARG A 2 -7.99 23.86 -4.10
CA ARG A 2 -7.03 22.75 -3.95
C ARG A 2 -6.67 22.16 -5.32
N GLU A 3 -5.44 21.67 -5.46
CA GLU A 3 -5.03 20.92 -6.65
C GLU A 3 -5.77 19.59 -6.73
N ILE A 4 -6.15 19.18 -7.94
CA ILE A 4 -6.73 17.87 -8.22
C ILE A 4 -5.74 17.14 -9.13
N LYS A 5 -5.11 16.10 -8.59
CA LYS A 5 -4.20 15.21 -9.31
C LYS A 5 -4.67 13.78 -9.14
N ILE A 6 -4.53 13.00 -10.21
CA ILE A 6 -4.92 11.60 -10.27
C ILE A 6 -3.75 10.81 -10.84
N ARG A 7 -3.50 9.63 -10.27
CA ARG A 7 -2.55 8.66 -10.82
C ARG A 7 -3.20 7.29 -10.95
N ILE A 8 -2.74 6.48 -11.89
CA ILE A 8 -3.21 5.12 -12.16
C ILE A 8 -1.99 4.21 -12.24
N PHE A 9 -2.08 3.02 -11.67
CA PHE A 9 -1.05 2.01 -11.84
C PHE A 9 -1.30 1.17 -13.10
N ASP A 10 -0.32 1.14 -14.00
CA ASP A 10 -0.30 0.27 -15.17
C ASP A 10 0.21 -1.12 -14.76
N LYS A 11 -0.71 -2.09 -14.72
CA LYS A 11 -0.42 -3.46 -14.25
C LYS A 11 0.48 -4.23 -15.20
N LYS A 12 0.51 -3.87 -16.48
CA LYS A 12 1.33 -4.53 -17.51
C LYS A 12 2.77 -4.03 -17.43
N ASN A 13 2.96 -2.72 -17.43
CA ASN A 13 4.28 -2.10 -17.41
C ASN A 13 4.84 -1.89 -15.98
N LYS A 14 4.05 -2.19 -14.94
CA LYS A 14 4.42 -2.08 -13.52
C LYS A 14 4.93 -0.69 -13.15
N LYS A 15 4.19 0.34 -13.54
CA LYS A 15 4.55 1.74 -13.27
C LYS A 15 3.32 2.59 -12.97
N ILE A 16 3.52 3.64 -12.21
CA ILE A 16 2.53 4.70 -12.02
C ILE A 16 2.48 5.61 -13.25
N LEU A 17 1.27 5.96 -13.67
CA LEU A 17 0.96 6.94 -14.70
C LEU A 17 0.22 8.10 -14.05
N GLU A 18 0.74 9.31 -14.18
CA GLU A 18 -0.04 10.51 -13.86
C GLU A 18 -1.09 10.74 -14.95
N VAL A 19 -2.28 11.15 -14.55
CA VAL A 19 -3.43 11.37 -15.43
C VAL A 19 -3.65 12.87 -15.63
N ASP A 20 -3.57 13.30 -16.89
CA ASP A 20 -3.84 14.67 -17.31
C ASP A 20 -5.35 14.93 -17.45
N THR A 21 -6.07 13.97 -18.04
CA THR A 21 -7.52 14.07 -18.23
C THR A 21 -8.20 12.73 -17.97
N LEU A 22 -9.29 12.75 -17.20
CA LEU A 22 -10.13 11.59 -16.93
C LEU A 22 -11.51 11.78 -17.57
N PHE A 23 -11.88 10.88 -18.48
CA PHE A 23 -13.17 10.84 -19.16
C PHE A 23 -14.07 9.83 -18.46
N ILE A 24 -14.83 10.30 -17.48
CA ILE A 24 -15.58 9.44 -16.54
C ILE A 24 -16.69 8.66 -17.25
N ASN A 25 -17.44 9.30 -18.15
CA ASN A 25 -18.60 8.67 -18.81
C ASN A 25 -18.17 7.65 -19.88
N GLU A 26 -17.01 7.88 -20.48
CA GLU A 26 -16.44 7.08 -21.56
C GLU A 26 -15.51 5.98 -21.03
N ALA A 27 -15.22 5.98 -19.72
CA ALA A 27 -14.21 5.14 -19.10
C ALA A 27 -12.88 5.22 -19.85
N MET A 28 -12.34 6.42 -20.04
CA MET A 28 -11.06 6.66 -20.69
C MET A 28 -10.19 7.62 -19.87
N PHE A 29 -8.89 7.62 -20.13
CA PHE A 29 -7.98 8.59 -19.54
C PHE A 29 -6.85 8.95 -20.50
N LYS A 30 -6.27 10.13 -20.29
CA LYS A 30 -5.07 10.58 -20.97
C LYS A 30 -3.93 10.69 -19.96
N PRO A 31 -2.81 9.99 -20.14
CA PRO A 31 -1.64 10.15 -19.27
C PRO A 31 -0.92 11.48 -19.54
N VAL A 32 -0.26 12.01 -18.52
CA VAL A 32 0.62 13.19 -18.65
C VAL A 32 1.74 12.92 -19.66
N GLY A 33 2.03 13.91 -20.50
CA GLY A 33 3.06 13.82 -21.55
C GLY A 33 2.62 13.13 -22.84
N GLY A 34 1.37 12.67 -22.90
CA GLY A 34 0.75 12.16 -24.12
C GLY A 34 0.25 13.28 -25.06
N ASP A 35 0.22 13.01 -26.37
CA ASP A 35 -0.31 13.94 -27.37
C ASP A 35 -1.86 13.94 -27.40
N GLU A 36 -2.49 14.59 -28.39
CA GLU A 36 -3.96 14.64 -28.47
C GLU A 36 -4.60 13.28 -28.79
N TYR A 37 -3.83 12.32 -29.30
CA TYR A 37 -4.30 10.99 -29.70
C TYR A 37 -4.04 9.91 -28.64
N SER A 38 -3.30 10.24 -27.58
CA SER A 38 -2.95 9.30 -26.51
C SER A 38 -4.06 9.11 -25.46
N VAL A 39 -5.31 8.98 -25.90
CA VAL A 39 -6.43 8.68 -25.00
C VAL A 39 -6.62 7.17 -24.93
N TRP A 40 -6.60 6.61 -23.73
CA TRP A 40 -6.61 5.16 -23.49
C TRP A 40 -7.93 4.74 -22.85
N ASN A 41 -8.48 3.61 -23.29
CA ASN A 41 -9.61 3.00 -22.61
C ASN A 41 -9.16 2.52 -21.23
N TYR A 42 -9.97 2.81 -20.22
CA TYR A 42 -9.82 2.31 -18.88
C TYR A 42 -10.44 0.92 -18.79
N ASP A 43 -9.61 -0.04 -18.39
CA ASP A 43 -9.98 -1.42 -18.17
C ASP A 43 -9.29 -1.90 -16.88
N THR A 44 -10.09 -2.45 -15.97
CA THR A 44 -9.62 -2.89 -14.66
C THR A 44 -8.70 -4.10 -14.74
N GLU A 45 -8.64 -4.81 -15.87
CA GLU A 45 -7.63 -5.86 -16.10
C GLU A 45 -6.22 -5.26 -16.25
N TYR A 46 -6.11 -4.12 -16.93
CA TYR A 46 -4.83 -3.48 -17.26
C TYR A 46 -4.42 -2.38 -16.28
N TYR A 47 -5.40 -1.73 -15.64
CA TYR A 47 -5.18 -0.56 -14.81
C TYR A 47 -5.76 -0.74 -13.40
N SER A 48 -5.17 -0.06 -12.41
CA SER A 48 -5.76 0.07 -11.09
C SER A 48 -6.92 1.06 -11.07
N SER A 49 -7.73 1.03 -10.01
CA SER A 49 -8.56 2.17 -9.66
C SER A 49 -7.74 3.47 -9.63
N PRO A 50 -8.28 4.60 -10.12
CA PRO A 50 -7.61 5.90 -10.00
C PRO A 50 -7.35 6.24 -8.53
N MET A 51 -6.13 6.67 -8.22
CA MET A 51 -5.72 7.13 -6.90
C MET A 51 -5.66 8.66 -6.88
N GLN A 52 -6.37 9.27 -5.94
CA GLN A 52 -6.43 10.73 -5.82
C GLN A 52 -5.34 11.29 -4.91
N TYR A 53 -4.77 12.44 -5.29
CA TYR A 53 -3.90 13.23 -4.42
C TYR A 53 -4.67 13.79 -3.22
N THR A 54 -4.11 13.62 -2.02
CA THR A 54 -4.74 14.09 -0.77
C THR A 54 -4.74 15.61 -0.65
N GLY A 55 -3.82 16.31 -1.32
CA GLY A 55 -3.55 17.73 -1.10
C GLY A 55 -2.36 17.99 -0.18
N LEU A 56 -1.79 16.95 0.42
CA LEU A 56 -0.74 17.02 1.44
C LEU A 56 0.58 16.42 0.97
N LYS A 57 1.67 16.89 1.57
CA LYS A 57 3.01 16.37 1.34
C LYS A 57 3.58 15.81 2.63
N ASP A 58 4.38 14.76 2.51
CA ASP A 58 5.10 14.16 3.63
C ASP A 58 6.29 15.03 4.08
N LYS A 59 7.03 14.60 5.11
CA LYS A 59 8.19 15.34 5.64
C LYS A 59 9.30 15.63 4.61
N ASN A 60 9.38 14.82 3.55
CA ASN A 60 10.37 14.92 2.49
C ASN A 60 9.85 15.71 1.28
N GLY A 61 8.62 16.26 1.37
CA GLY A 61 7.98 17.00 0.29
C GLY A 61 7.34 16.11 -0.79
N VAL A 62 7.22 14.80 -0.54
CA VAL A 62 6.56 13.84 -1.44
C VAL A 62 5.05 13.98 -1.33
N GLU A 63 4.36 14.09 -2.46
CA GLU A 63 2.90 14.17 -2.51
C GLU A 63 2.27 12.85 -2.06
N ILE A 64 1.28 12.94 -1.15
CA ILE A 64 0.59 11.78 -0.59
C ILE A 64 -0.70 11.53 -1.38
N TYR A 65 -0.86 10.31 -1.87
CA TYR A 65 -2.02 9.85 -2.63
C TYR A 65 -2.75 8.72 -1.91
N GLU A 66 -4.00 8.50 -2.30
CA GLU A 66 -4.70 7.26 -1.99
C GLU A 66 -3.89 6.04 -2.44
N GLY A 67 -3.88 4.99 -1.61
CA GLY A 67 -3.10 3.78 -1.82
C GLY A 67 -1.61 3.89 -1.47
N ASP A 68 -1.11 5.05 -1.04
CA ASP A 68 0.25 5.14 -0.50
C ASP A 68 0.35 4.40 0.83
N ILE A 69 1.48 3.71 1.01
CA ILE A 69 1.91 3.10 2.25
C ILE A 69 2.80 4.12 2.95
N VAL A 70 2.42 4.47 4.17
CA VAL A 70 3.11 5.48 4.97
C VAL A 70 3.60 4.89 6.28
N ASN A 71 4.78 5.31 6.71
CA ASN A 71 5.18 5.25 8.10
C ASN A 71 4.79 6.57 8.75
N PHE A 72 4.26 6.52 9.97
CA PHE A 72 3.99 7.72 10.74
C PHE A 72 4.24 7.54 12.23
N GLN A 73 4.47 8.65 12.91
CA GLN A 73 4.79 8.72 14.33
C GLN A 73 4.13 9.92 14.96
N HIS A 74 3.66 9.74 16.19
CA HIS A 74 3.18 10.84 17.02
C HIS A 74 4.36 11.49 17.76
N ILE A 75 4.32 12.82 17.84
CA ILE A 75 5.21 13.68 18.62
C ILE A 75 4.38 14.18 19.81
N ASP A 76 4.85 13.96 21.03
CA ASP A 76 4.18 14.51 22.21
C ASP A 76 4.35 16.03 22.33
N ASP A 77 3.61 16.63 23.27
CA ASP A 77 3.64 18.07 23.59
C ASP A 77 5.05 18.63 23.91
N TYR A 78 6.01 17.75 24.19
CA TYR A 78 7.39 18.11 24.52
C TYR A 78 8.35 17.95 23.33
N GLY A 79 7.83 17.58 22.15
CA GLY A 79 8.61 17.39 20.93
C GLY A 79 9.32 16.04 20.87
N TYR A 80 9.02 15.09 21.76
CA TYR A 80 9.60 13.76 21.72
C TYR A 80 8.73 12.82 20.89
N MET A 81 9.38 12.03 20.03
CA MET A 81 8.68 10.98 19.30
C MET A 81 8.27 9.88 20.28
N THR A 82 6.97 9.61 20.34
CA THR A 82 6.45 8.59 21.24
C THR A 82 6.49 7.23 20.53
N ASN A 83 7.51 6.43 20.86
CA ASN A 83 7.56 5.03 20.46
C ASN A 83 6.61 4.22 21.36
N VAL A 84 5.30 4.38 21.17
CA VAL A 84 4.29 3.64 21.94
C VAL A 84 4.41 2.12 21.69
N PHE A 85 5.09 1.70 20.62
CA PHE A 85 5.42 0.31 20.33
C PHE A 85 6.92 0.09 20.03
N GLN A 86 7.42 -1.10 20.38
CA GLN A 86 8.85 -1.48 20.41
C GLN A 86 9.63 -1.32 19.08
N ASN A 87 8.97 -0.99 17.97
CA ASN A 87 9.58 -0.85 16.63
C ASN A 87 9.28 0.50 15.93
N GLY A 88 9.19 1.60 16.68
CA GLY A 88 9.46 2.93 16.14
C GLY A 88 8.31 3.62 15.42
N PHE A 89 7.63 3.01 14.44
CA PHE A 89 6.63 3.70 13.60
C PHE A 89 5.33 2.90 13.47
N TYR A 90 4.21 3.61 13.37
CA TYR A 90 2.97 3.04 12.82
C TYR A 90 3.10 2.96 11.30
N ARG A 91 2.48 1.94 10.70
CA ARG A 91 2.48 1.76 9.25
C ARG A 91 1.06 1.49 8.78
N GLY A 92 0.61 2.26 7.80
CA GLY A 92 -0.72 2.09 7.24
C GLY A 92 -0.81 2.47 5.77
N VAL A 93 -2.01 2.30 5.22
CA VAL A 93 -2.36 2.67 3.85
C VAL A 93 -3.29 3.88 3.88
N VAL A 94 -3.01 4.86 3.04
CA VAL A 94 -3.88 6.02 2.85
C VAL A 94 -5.12 5.60 2.07
N LYS A 95 -6.32 5.83 2.62
CA LYS A 95 -7.60 5.50 1.99
C LYS A 95 -8.61 6.63 2.20
N TRP A 96 -9.62 6.70 1.33
CA TRP A 96 -10.80 7.51 1.59
C TRP A 96 -11.65 6.86 2.70
N GLY A 97 -12.04 7.64 3.70
CA GLY A 97 -12.83 7.17 4.83
C GLY A 97 -14.23 6.70 4.42
N GLU A 98 -14.64 5.53 4.89
CA GLU A 98 -15.98 4.98 4.63
C GLU A 98 -17.07 5.66 5.49
N HIS A 99 -16.71 6.10 6.69
CA HIS A 99 -17.65 6.64 7.68
C HIS A 99 -17.60 8.16 7.81
N TYR A 100 -16.62 8.82 7.20
CA TYR A 100 -16.51 10.27 7.18
C TYR A 100 -15.74 10.74 5.93
N PRO A 101 -16.07 11.92 5.36
CA PRO A 101 -15.63 12.30 4.03
C PRO A 101 -14.22 12.92 4.01
N ALA A 102 -13.20 12.17 4.40
CA ALA A 102 -11.81 12.59 4.34
C ALA A 102 -10.86 11.40 4.10
N PHE A 103 -9.65 11.68 3.63
CA PHE A 103 -8.57 10.69 3.61
C PHE A 103 -8.09 10.38 5.02
N ASP A 104 -7.73 9.13 5.29
CA ASP A 104 -7.18 8.68 6.56
C ASP A 104 -6.16 7.54 6.34
N ILE A 105 -5.48 7.13 7.40
CA ILE A 105 -4.51 6.04 7.38
C ILE A 105 -5.10 4.81 8.09
N PHE A 106 -5.16 3.70 7.37
CA PHE A 106 -5.69 2.42 7.86
C PHE A 106 -4.55 1.44 8.13
N ASP A 107 -4.60 0.70 9.23
CA ASP A 107 -3.62 -0.34 9.53
C ASP A 107 -3.67 -1.42 8.44
N ILE A 108 -2.49 -1.80 7.95
CA ILE A 108 -2.35 -2.86 6.94
C ILE A 108 -2.85 -4.22 7.45
N LYS A 109 -2.77 -4.48 8.76
CA LYS A 109 -3.02 -5.81 9.34
C LYS A 109 -4.50 -6.15 9.41
N ASP A 110 -5.33 -5.19 9.80
CA ASP A 110 -6.75 -5.42 10.07
C ASP A 110 -7.68 -4.42 9.37
N ASN A 111 -7.12 -3.51 8.55
CA ASN A 111 -7.86 -2.50 7.82
C ASN A 111 -8.73 -1.61 8.73
N SER A 112 -8.29 -1.38 9.97
CA SER A 112 -8.92 -0.46 10.91
C SER A 112 -8.21 0.89 10.92
N THR A 113 -8.89 1.95 11.35
CA THR A 113 -8.20 3.22 11.64
C THR A 113 -7.42 3.08 12.95
N PHE A 114 -6.27 3.73 13.02
CA PHE A 114 -5.57 3.89 14.29
C PHE A 114 -6.45 4.77 15.17
N GLY A 115 -6.90 4.26 16.33
CA GLY A 115 -7.94 4.86 17.18
C GLY A 115 -7.57 6.19 17.84
N PHE A 116 -7.13 7.17 17.06
CA PHE A 116 -6.91 8.55 17.44
C PHE A 116 -8.27 9.26 17.59
N ASP A 117 -8.31 10.26 18.46
CA ASP A 117 -9.53 11.05 18.74
C ASP A 117 -9.96 11.93 17.56
N CYS A 118 -9.08 12.11 16.56
CA CYS A 118 -9.32 12.89 15.36
C CYS A 118 -8.57 12.28 14.15
N ASN A 119 -8.85 12.83 12.96
CA ASN A 119 -8.21 12.40 11.72
C ASN A 119 -6.71 12.69 11.74
N ILE A 120 -5.91 11.71 11.33
CA ILE A 120 -4.45 11.77 11.44
C ILE A 120 -3.82 12.92 10.64
N PHE A 121 -4.39 13.24 9.47
CA PHE A 121 -3.90 14.33 8.62
C PHE A 121 -4.28 15.71 9.17
N SER A 122 -5.19 15.78 10.15
CA SER A 122 -5.52 17.05 10.83
C SER A 122 -4.57 17.38 11.99
N MET A 123 -3.71 16.44 12.40
CA MET A 123 -2.76 16.58 13.52
C MET A 123 -1.38 17.05 13.04
N GLU A 124 -1.33 18.00 12.11
CA GLU A 124 -0.10 18.37 11.36
C GLU A 124 1.12 18.71 12.24
N SER A 125 0.95 19.26 13.44
CA SER A 125 2.06 19.60 14.35
C SER A 125 2.59 18.40 15.14
N ASP A 126 1.78 17.35 15.27
CA ASP A 126 2.00 16.28 16.25
C ASP A 126 2.31 14.96 15.55
N ILE A 127 2.35 14.93 14.20
CA ILE A 127 2.58 13.71 13.43
C ILE A 127 3.61 13.92 12.32
N VAL A 128 4.60 13.04 12.29
CA VAL A 128 5.53 12.92 11.16
C VAL A 128 5.07 11.79 10.28
N ILE A 129 4.83 12.08 9.00
CA ILE A 129 4.44 11.11 7.98
C ILE A 129 5.56 11.01 6.94
N GLU A 130 5.84 9.79 6.50
CA GLU A 130 6.77 9.48 5.42
C GLU A 130 6.15 8.44 4.48
N VAL A 131 6.05 8.78 3.20
CA VAL A 131 5.65 7.83 2.16
C VAL A 131 6.79 6.86 1.92
N ILE A 132 6.52 5.57 2.13
CA ILE A 132 7.49 4.49 1.90
C ILE A 132 7.14 3.64 0.68
N GLY A 133 6.04 3.96 0.00
CA GLY A 133 5.63 3.43 -1.30
C GLY A 133 4.14 3.36 -1.45
N ASN A 134 3.62 2.40 -2.23
CA ASN A 134 2.18 2.21 -2.45
C ASN A 134 1.81 0.73 -2.60
N ILE A 135 0.51 0.45 -2.51
CA ILE A 135 -0.06 -0.92 -2.60
C ILE A 135 0.16 -1.63 -3.94
N TYR A 136 0.64 -0.93 -4.97
CA TYR A 136 0.85 -1.51 -6.30
C TYR A 136 2.32 -1.82 -6.61
N GLU A 137 3.22 -0.91 -6.27
CA GLU A 137 4.66 -1.01 -6.52
C GLU A 137 5.40 -1.74 -5.40
N ASN A 138 4.95 -1.60 -4.15
CA ASN A 138 5.61 -2.16 -2.96
C ASN A 138 4.84 -3.36 -2.40
N LYS A 139 4.62 -4.35 -3.25
CA LYS A 139 4.06 -5.63 -2.84
C LYS A 139 5.10 -6.40 -2.02
N GLU A 140 4.80 -6.65 -0.75
CA GLU A 140 5.57 -7.59 0.05
C GLU A 140 4.88 -8.96 -0.03
N PHE A 141 5.66 -10.03 -0.09
CA PHE A 141 5.15 -11.40 -0.12
C PHE A 141 5.69 -12.14 1.10
N LYS A 142 4.81 -12.60 1.98
CA LYS A 142 5.16 -13.44 3.12
C LYS A 142 5.08 -14.89 2.69
N VAL A 143 6.11 -15.66 3.01
CA VAL A 143 6.04 -17.13 2.95
C VAL A 143 5.71 -17.62 4.34
N LEU A 144 4.61 -18.37 4.45
CA LEU A 144 4.16 -19.00 5.69
C LEU A 144 4.49 -20.49 5.69
N GLN A 145 4.80 -21.00 6.88
CA GLN A 145 4.78 -22.43 7.18
C GLN A 145 3.51 -22.72 7.97
N GLY A 146 2.86 -23.85 7.70
CA GLY A 146 1.83 -24.35 8.58
C GLY A 146 1.53 -25.83 8.38
N ASP A 147 0.79 -26.38 9.33
CA ASP A 147 0.23 -27.73 9.29
C ASP A 147 -1.21 -27.70 9.86
N ARG A 148 -1.84 -28.87 10.00
CA ARG A 148 -3.21 -28.96 10.53
C ARG A 148 -3.31 -28.84 12.06
N PHE A 149 -2.19 -28.83 12.77
CA PHE A 149 -2.09 -28.90 14.22
C PHE A 149 -1.62 -27.59 14.85
N SER A 150 -1.00 -26.69 14.07
CA SER A 150 -0.36 -25.46 14.54
C SER A 150 -0.77 -24.25 13.69
N PRO A 151 -0.99 -23.06 14.30
CA PRO A 151 -1.20 -21.83 13.55
C PRO A 151 0.00 -21.52 12.64
N PRO A 152 -0.25 -21.03 11.41
CA PRO A 152 0.83 -20.71 10.50
C PRO A 152 1.69 -19.55 11.01
N PHE A 153 2.98 -19.58 10.69
CA PHE A 153 3.92 -18.51 11.02
C PHE A 153 4.76 -18.12 9.81
N VAL A 154 5.20 -16.86 9.81
CA VAL A 154 5.99 -16.29 8.72
C VAL A 154 7.42 -16.79 8.81
N ILE A 155 7.91 -17.37 7.73
CA ILE A 155 9.29 -17.85 7.62
C ILE A 155 10.19 -16.74 7.06
N LYS A 156 9.70 -16.08 6.00
CA LYS A 156 10.50 -15.13 5.23
C LYS A 156 9.60 -14.19 4.43
N THR A 157 10.14 -13.00 4.13
CA THR A 157 9.50 -12.01 3.27
C THR A 157 10.30 -11.78 1.99
N PHE A 158 9.60 -11.45 0.92
CA PHE A 158 10.13 -11.19 -0.41
C PHE A 158 9.52 -9.92 -1.00
N LYS A 159 10.25 -9.28 -1.91
CA LYS A 159 9.76 -8.08 -2.64
C LYS A 159 9.05 -8.43 -3.95
N THR A 160 9.19 -9.67 -4.41
CA THR A 160 8.54 -10.13 -5.64
C THR A 160 7.88 -11.47 -5.43
N LYS A 161 6.71 -11.65 -6.06
CA LYS A 161 5.96 -12.91 -5.97
C LYS A 161 6.78 -14.08 -6.50
N LYS A 162 7.52 -13.85 -7.60
CA LYS A 162 8.35 -14.87 -8.23
C LYS A 162 9.42 -15.41 -7.27
N GLU A 163 10.16 -14.54 -6.57
CA GLU A 163 11.16 -15.00 -5.60
C GLU A 163 10.53 -15.75 -4.43
N ALA A 164 9.32 -15.36 -4.00
CA ALA A 164 8.57 -16.06 -2.96
C ALA A 164 8.09 -17.44 -3.43
N ASP A 165 7.53 -17.52 -4.64
CA ASP A 165 7.05 -18.77 -5.26
C ASP A 165 8.24 -19.73 -5.49
N ASP A 166 9.35 -19.23 -6.05
CA ASP A 166 10.58 -20.01 -6.28
C ASP A 166 11.13 -20.57 -4.94
N PHE A 167 11.07 -19.78 -3.86
CA PHE A 167 11.46 -20.22 -2.51
C PHE A 167 10.50 -21.28 -1.94
N VAL A 168 9.18 -21.09 -2.08
CA VAL A 168 8.18 -22.07 -1.64
C VAL A 168 8.36 -23.39 -2.37
N GLU A 169 8.56 -23.38 -3.69
CA GLU A 169 8.77 -24.60 -4.48
C GLU A 169 10.01 -25.37 -4.01
N ALA A 170 11.14 -24.66 -3.84
CA ALA A 170 12.38 -25.27 -3.37
C ALA A 170 12.25 -25.83 -1.94
N THR A 171 11.60 -25.09 -1.05
CA THR A 171 11.45 -25.47 0.37
C THR A 171 10.45 -26.60 0.55
N GLN A 172 9.31 -26.56 -0.14
CA GLN A 172 8.30 -27.63 -0.10
C GLN A 172 8.89 -28.95 -0.61
N LYS A 173 9.65 -28.91 -1.71
CA LYS A 173 10.30 -30.11 -2.28
C LYS A 173 11.28 -30.76 -1.30
N GLU A 174 12.00 -29.97 -0.52
CA GLU A 174 12.92 -30.50 0.49
C GLU A 174 12.16 -31.01 1.72
N SER A 175 11.21 -30.21 2.23
CA SER A 175 10.43 -30.57 3.42
C SER A 175 9.66 -31.88 3.23
N SER A 176 9.04 -32.09 2.07
CA SER A 176 8.24 -33.29 1.79
C SER A 176 9.05 -34.60 1.78
N LYS A 177 10.39 -34.55 1.83
CA LYS A 177 11.22 -35.74 2.07
C LYS A 177 11.20 -36.19 3.52
N TYR A 178 10.87 -35.28 4.45
CA TYR A 178 10.94 -35.48 5.89
C TYR A 178 9.57 -35.45 6.55
N ASP A 179 8.67 -34.59 6.04
CA ASP A 179 7.32 -34.41 6.57
C ASP A 179 6.32 -34.05 5.44
N GLU A 180 5.30 -34.88 5.28
CA GLU A 180 4.23 -34.71 4.30
C GLU A 180 3.11 -33.76 4.76
N TYR A 181 3.06 -33.42 6.05
CA TYR A 181 1.98 -32.61 6.64
C TYR A 181 2.32 -31.12 6.68
N THR A 182 3.60 -30.75 6.60
CA THR A 182 4.04 -29.36 6.53
C THR A 182 3.83 -28.79 5.13
N ALA A 183 3.11 -27.67 5.06
CA ALA A 183 2.87 -26.90 3.85
C ALA A 183 3.50 -25.50 3.92
N PHE A 184 3.92 -25.02 2.76
CA PHE A 184 4.42 -23.67 2.56
C PHE A 184 3.57 -22.95 1.51
N TRP A 185 3.19 -21.69 1.75
CA TRP A 185 2.46 -20.89 0.77
C TRP A 185 2.85 -19.42 0.85
N VAL A 186 2.58 -18.71 -0.24
CA VAL A 186 2.81 -17.27 -0.35
C VAL A 186 1.51 -16.53 -0.05
N GLU A 187 1.57 -15.56 0.85
CA GLU A 187 0.56 -14.53 1.03
C GLU A 187 1.10 -13.18 0.56
N GLU A 188 0.32 -12.51 -0.28
CA GLU A 188 0.58 -11.12 -0.63
C GLU A 188 0.20 -10.24 0.56
N VAL A 189 1.16 -9.46 1.04
CA VAL A 189 0.94 -8.42 2.02
C VAL A 189 0.60 -7.17 1.23
N ASN A 190 -0.60 -6.66 1.48
CA ASN A 190 -1.26 -5.53 0.79
C ASN A 190 -2.13 -5.95 -0.41
N GLY A 191 -3.14 -6.78 -0.15
CA GLY A 191 -4.30 -6.99 -1.03
C GLY A 191 -5.59 -6.77 -0.25
#